data_AF-A0A2E8RZP3-F1
#
_entry.id   AF-A0A2E8RZP3-F1
#
_cell.length_a   1.000
_cell.length_b   1.000
_cell.length_c   1.000
_cell.angle_alpha   90.00
_cell.angle_beta   90.00
_cell.angle_gamma   90.00
#
_symmetry.space_group_name_H-M   'P 1'
#
loop_
_entity.id
_entity.type
_entity.pdbx_description
1 polymer ?
#
loop_
_entity_poly.entity_id
_entity_poly.type
_entity_poly.pdbx_seq_one_letter_code
_entity_poly.pdbx_strand_id
1 'polypeptide(L)'
;MQDANLNGANLKWANLTNANLTNANLTDASLKNAYLFNADLTNAVLTDVFWLNTTCPDETNSDDNRGTCCGHLNWKVPSAGCD
;
A
#
# COMPACT_ATOMS: atom_id res chain seq x y z
N MET A 1 11.68 4.14 -3.64
CA MET A 1 11.23 4.60 -4.97
C MET A 1 10.20 5.70 -4.75
N GLN A 2 10.67 6.94 -4.56
CA GLN A 2 9.79 8.09 -4.45
C GLN A 2 9.28 8.49 -5.85
N ASP A 3 8.05 9.00 -5.95
CA ASP A 3 7.40 9.46 -7.20
C ASP A 3 7.31 8.38 -8.31
N ALA A 4 7.33 7.09 -7.92
CA ALA A 4 7.32 6.00 -8.89
C ALA A 4 5.94 5.83 -9.53
N ASN A 5 5.90 5.61 -10.84
CA ASN A 5 4.70 5.15 -11.53
C ASN A 5 4.66 3.61 -11.52
N LEU A 6 3.78 3.06 -10.67
CA LEU A 6 3.52 1.64 -10.48
C LEU A 6 2.07 1.29 -10.84
N ASN A 7 1.43 2.08 -11.70
CA ASN A 7 0.07 1.81 -12.15
C ASN A 7 -0.03 0.41 -12.79
N GLY A 8 -0.98 -0.40 -12.34
CA GLY A 8 -1.18 -1.78 -12.79
C GLY A 8 -0.05 -2.75 -12.42
N ALA A 9 0.90 -2.34 -11.58
CA ALA A 9 2.06 -3.18 -11.25
C ALA A 9 1.64 -4.45 -10.50
N ASN A 10 2.23 -5.58 -10.88
CA ASN A 10 2.09 -6.83 -10.15
C ASN A 10 3.16 -6.91 -9.05
N LEU A 11 2.79 -6.51 -7.83
CA LEU A 11 3.65 -6.51 -6.63
C LEU A 11 3.27 -7.65 -5.67
N LYS A 12 2.66 -8.72 -6.19
CA LYS A 12 2.31 -9.89 -5.36
C LYS A 12 3.55 -10.48 -4.71
N TRP A 13 3.45 -10.80 -3.42
CA TRP A 13 4.56 -11.34 -2.62
C TRP A 13 5.80 -10.43 -2.51
N ALA A 14 5.69 -9.16 -2.94
CA ALA A 14 6.81 -8.23 -2.88
C ALA A 14 7.17 -7.92 -1.42
N ASN A 15 8.47 -7.93 -1.12
CA ASN A 15 8.96 -7.38 0.13
C ASN A 15 9.25 -5.89 -0.08
N LEU A 16 8.36 -5.04 0.43
CA LEU A 16 8.43 -3.59 0.41
C LEU A 16 8.66 -3.03 1.82
N THR A 17 9.20 -3.86 2.71
CA THR A 17 9.53 -3.46 4.09
C THR A 17 10.50 -2.29 4.07
N ASN A 18 10.20 -1.23 4.82
CA ASN A 18 10.93 0.05 4.84
C ASN A 18 11.01 0.77 3.49
N ALA A 19 10.21 0.40 2.50
CA ALA A 19 10.23 1.08 1.20
C ALA A 19 9.71 2.51 1.33
N ASN A 20 10.44 3.47 0.76
CA ASN A 20 9.90 4.79 0.49
C ASN A 20 9.09 4.72 -0.82
N LEU A 21 7.76 4.82 -0.71
CA LEU A 21 6.78 4.89 -1.78
C LEU A 21 6.02 6.23 -1.75
N THR A 22 6.64 7.27 -1.17
CA THR A 22 6.04 8.59 -1.10
C THR A 22 5.71 9.11 -2.50
N ASN A 23 4.50 9.67 -2.66
CA ASN A 23 3.93 10.13 -3.93
C ASN A 23 3.84 9.07 -5.05
N ALA A 24 4.04 7.78 -4.77
CA ALA A 24 3.97 6.76 -5.80
C ALA A 24 2.54 6.60 -6.34
N ASN A 25 2.39 6.39 -7.64
CA ASN A 25 1.12 5.99 -8.23
C ASN A 25 1.01 4.47 -8.23
N LEU A 26 0.13 3.91 -7.40
CA LEU A 26 -0.16 2.47 -7.30
C LEU A 26 -1.56 2.13 -7.84
N THR A 27 -2.20 3.00 -8.62
CA THR A 27 -3.53 2.75 -9.18
C THR A 27 -3.58 1.39 -9.88
N ASP A 28 -4.59 0.56 -9.64
CA ASP A 28 -4.73 -0.81 -10.18
C ASP A 28 -3.61 -1.81 -9.81
N ALA A 29 -2.69 -1.46 -8.91
CA ALA A 29 -1.59 -2.35 -8.54
C ALA A 29 -2.09 -3.53 -7.69
N SER A 30 -1.42 -4.68 -7.82
CA SER A 30 -1.70 -5.86 -7.00
C SER A 30 -0.67 -6.03 -5.90
N LEU A 31 -1.07 -5.79 -4.65
CA LEU A 31 -0.22 -5.96 -3.45
C LEU A 31 -0.53 -7.24 -2.67
N LYS A 32 -1.21 -8.21 -3.29
CA LYS A 32 -1.62 -9.45 -2.60
C LYS A 32 -0.41 -10.17 -2.01
N ASN A 33 -0.47 -10.49 -0.72
CA ASN A 33 0.61 -11.09 0.07
C ASN A 33 1.91 -10.26 0.12
N ALA A 34 1.87 -8.97 -0.18
CA ALA A 34 3.04 -8.11 -0.05
C ALA A 34 3.28 -7.71 1.41
N TYR A 35 4.54 -7.39 1.72
CA TYR A 35 4.96 -6.92 3.04
C TYR A 35 5.31 -5.44 2.97
N LEU A 36 4.50 -4.58 3.57
CA LEU A 36 4.71 -3.12 3.62
C LEU A 36 5.19 -2.65 4.98
N PHE A 37 5.68 -3.53 5.86
CA PHE A 37 6.10 -3.14 7.21
C PHE A 37 7.00 -1.90 7.19
N ASN A 38 6.61 -0.85 7.92
CA ASN A 38 7.30 0.44 7.99
C ASN A 38 7.51 1.18 6.65
N ALA A 39 6.84 0.75 5.57
CA ALA A 39 6.84 1.47 4.30
C ALA A 39 6.18 2.85 4.47
N ASP A 40 6.66 3.82 3.71
CA ASP A 40 6.10 5.17 3.68
C ASP A 40 5.31 5.34 2.39
N LEU A 41 3.99 5.38 2.50
CA LEU A 41 3.04 5.60 1.41
C LEU A 41 2.47 7.02 1.44
N THR A 42 3.10 7.97 2.15
CA THR A 42 2.63 9.35 2.23
C THR A 42 2.38 9.91 0.83
N ASN A 43 1.16 10.41 0.59
CA ASN A 43 0.66 10.92 -0.70
C ASN A 43 0.67 9.91 -1.87
N ALA A 44 0.85 8.62 -1.64
CA ALA A 44 0.69 7.62 -2.69
C ALA A 44 -0.76 7.58 -3.19
N VAL A 45 -0.96 7.31 -4.48
CA VAL A 45 -2.30 7.08 -5.04
C VAL A 45 -2.61 5.59 -4.95
N LEU A 46 -3.65 5.21 -4.21
CA LEU A 46 -3.98 3.81 -3.89
C LEU A 46 -5.32 3.34 -4.49
N THR A 47 -5.84 4.06 -5.49
CA THR A 47 -7.14 3.78 -6.11
C THR A 47 -7.14 2.41 -6.77
N ASP A 48 -8.19 1.62 -6.57
CA ASP A 48 -8.34 0.28 -7.16
C ASP A 48 -7.16 -0.68 -6.87
N VAL A 49 -6.43 -0.46 -5.76
CA VAL A 49 -5.37 -1.40 -5.34
C VAL A 49 -5.97 -2.71 -4.85
N PHE A 50 -5.44 -3.82 -5.37
CA PHE A 50 -5.83 -5.14 -4.90
C PHE A 50 -5.03 -5.54 -3.66
N TRP A 51 -5.61 -5.26 -2.49
CA TRP A 51 -5.20 -5.79 -1.20
C TRP A 51 -5.76 -7.20 -1.02
N LEU A 52 -4.92 -8.11 -0.53
CA LEU A 52 -5.34 -9.42 -0.01
C LEU A 52 -4.18 -9.99 0.78
N ASN A 53 -4.40 -10.34 2.04
CA ASN A 53 -3.36 -10.84 2.93
C ASN A 53 -2.09 -9.95 2.92
N THR A 54 -2.26 -8.63 2.83
CA THR A 54 -1.13 -7.69 2.72
C THR A 54 -0.76 -7.22 4.11
N THR A 55 0.51 -7.28 4.49
CA THR A 55 0.98 -6.67 5.73
C THR A 55 1.08 -5.17 5.52
N CYS A 56 0.28 -4.40 6.25
CA CYS A 56 0.25 -2.95 6.23
C CYS A 56 1.49 -2.35 6.94
N PRO A 57 1.76 -1.05 6.75
CA PRO A 57 2.91 -0.39 7.38
C PRO A 57 3.04 -0.48 8.90
N ASP A 58 1.96 -0.72 9.65
CA ASP A 58 1.98 -0.93 11.10
C ASP A 58 1.85 -2.41 11.51
N GLU A 59 2.22 -3.33 10.62
CA GLU A 59 2.22 -4.78 10.84
C GLU A 59 0.84 -5.46 10.83
N THR A 60 -0.26 -4.70 10.78
CA THR A 60 -1.60 -5.30 10.64
C THR A 60 -1.82 -5.93 9.26
N ASN A 61 -2.80 -6.81 9.15
CA ASN A 61 -3.19 -7.40 7.87
C ASN A 61 -4.34 -6.60 7.22
N SER A 62 -4.24 -6.33 5.93
CA SER A 62 -5.32 -5.71 5.16
C SER A 62 -6.66 -6.43 5.31
N ASP A 63 -6.66 -7.75 5.45
CA ASP A 63 -7.88 -8.57 5.54
C ASP A 63 -8.60 -8.35 6.88
N ASP A 64 -7.86 -8.04 7.95
CA ASP A 64 -8.42 -7.65 9.25
C ASP A 64 -8.98 -6.21 9.19
N ASN A 65 -8.50 -5.41 8.24
CA ASN A 65 -8.84 -4.00 8.03
C ASN A 65 -9.83 -3.79 6.87
N ARG A 66 -10.85 -4.65 6.76
CA ARG A 66 -11.89 -4.60 5.70
C ARG A 66 -11.34 -4.74 4.27
N GLY A 67 -10.18 -5.38 4.11
CA GLY A 67 -9.54 -5.56 2.81
C GLY A 67 -8.78 -4.33 2.32
N THR A 68 -8.30 -3.45 3.22
CA THR A 68 -7.46 -2.30 2.84
C THR A 68 -6.48 -1.93 3.95
N CYS A 69 -5.35 -1.30 3.60
CA CYS A 69 -4.44 -0.70 4.58
C CYS A 69 -4.78 0.76 4.90
N CYS A 70 -5.87 1.29 4.35
CA CYS A 70 -6.23 2.69 4.49
C CYS A 70 -6.98 3.03 5.79
N GLY A 71 -6.81 4.27 6.26
CA GLY A 71 -7.66 4.84 7.31
C GLY A 71 -7.34 4.47 8.76
N HIS A 72 -6.31 3.66 9.02
CA HIS A 72 -5.90 3.33 10.39
C HIS A 72 -4.45 3.69 10.73
N LEU A 73 -3.71 4.24 9.76
CA LEU A 73 -2.31 4.63 9.91
C LEU A 73 -2.20 6.13 10.12
N ASN A 74 -1.57 6.53 11.23
CA ASN A 74 -1.57 7.89 11.74
C ASN A 74 -0.89 8.94 10.84
N TRP A 75 -0.36 8.59 9.65
CA TRP A 75 0.26 9.52 8.67
C TRP A 75 0.93 8.83 7.48
N LYS A 76 1.29 7.54 7.59
CA LYS A 76 2.06 6.81 6.57
C LYS A 76 1.26 6.25 5.40
N VAL A 77 -0.07 6.17 5.51
CA VAL A 77 -0.96 5.76 4.42
C VAL A 77 -2.03 6.82 4.27
N PRO A 78 -2.27 7.32 3.05
CA PRO A 78 -3.27 8.34 2.81
C PRO A 78 -4.66 7.77 3.09
N SER A 79 -5.53 8.64 3.61
CA SER A 79 -6.96 8.33 3.80
C SER A 79 -7.78 8.52 2.53
N ALA A 80 -7.23 9.22 1.52
CA ALA A 80 -7.87 9.54 0.25
C ALA A 80 -7.34 8.65 -0.87
N GLY A 81 -8.20 8.28 -1.84
CA GLY A 81 -7.84 7.41 -2.95
C GLY A 81 -7.73 5.94 -2.57
N CYS A 82 -8.56 5.48 -1.64
CA CYS A 82 -8.65 4.09 -1.17
C CYS A 82 -10.03 3.47 -1.42
N ASP A 83 -10.81 4.15 -2.26
CA ASP A 83 -12.13 3.80 -2.75
C ASP A 83 -12.12 2.64 -3.74
#